data_AF-A0A936MM41-F1
#
_entry.id   AF-A0A936MM41-F1
#
_cell.length_a   1.000
_cell.length_b   1.000
_cell.length_c   1.000
_cell.angle_alpha   90.00
_cell.angle_beta   90.00
_cell.angle_gamma   90.00
#
_symmetry.space_group_name_H-M   'P 1'
#
loop_
_entity.id
_entity.type
_entity.pdbx_description
1 polymer ?
#
loop_
_entity_poly.entity_id
_entity_poly.type
_entity_poly.pdbx_seq_one_letter_code
_entity_poly.pdbx_strand_id
1 'polypeptide(L)'
;MERRAVLEAAVVLLVAPMLPREVRACDGRDGTAEACERLVARIGRNHGHVFPIGVADVMAGVEKTYDLTGTSGHKHLVTVTANDFLLVRRGERVRLPSTKEGGHIHRLMLECVPLVDPPSRINVCDIQVGGKDEHEFIITAADMAAKVEKTYDIHGLANHPHAVTFTPADFRELENGKQVSIQSSVTEGHSHFVYVKYSRKS
;
A
#
# COMPACT_ATOMS: atom_id res chain seq x y z
N MET A 1 -22.94 -47.76 72.57
CA MET A 1 -22.13 -46.59 72.18
C MET A 1 -21.01 -47.10 71.30
N GLU A 2 -21.11 -46.99 69.97
CA GLU A 2 -19.97 -46.93 69.05
C GLU A 2 -20.48 -46.31 67.74
N ARG A 3 -19.84 -45.23 67.31
CA ARG A 3 -20.18 -44.45 66.11
C ARG A 3 -19.25 -44.89 64.98
N ARG A 4 -19.80 -45.40 63.87
CA ARG A 4 -19.05 -45.61 62.62
C ARG A 4 -19.14 -44.35 61.76
N ALA A 5 -17.98 -43.74 61.49
CA ALA A 5 -17.81 -42.66 60.54
C ALA A 5 -17.58 -43.24 59.14
N VAL A 6 -18.34 -42.76 58.16
CA VAL A 6 -18.16 -43.06 56.73
C VAL A 6 -17.39 -41.89 56.11
N LEU A 7 -16.22 -42.18 55.52
CA LEU A 7 -15.42 -41.23 54.77
C LEU A 7 -15.93 -41.19 53.33
N GLU A 8 -16.44 -40.05 52.87
CA GLU A 8 -16.67 -39.79 51.44
C GLU A 8 -15.36 -39.33 50.79
N ALA A 9 -14.97 -40.01 49.71
CA ALA A 9 -13.88 -39.59 48.84
C ALA A 9 -14.45 -38.69 47.72
N ALA A 10 -14.17 -37.40 47.80
CA ALA A 10 -14.49 -36.46 46.73
C ALA A 10 -13.43 -36.56 45.61
N VAL A 11 -13.86 -37.00 44.42
CA VAL A 11 -13.06 -36.97 43.19
C VAL A 11 -13.21 -35.57 42.58
N VAL A 12 -12.13 -34.79 42.58
CA VAL A 12 -12.06 -33.50 41.89
C VAL A 12 -11.61 -33.74 40.44
N LEU A 13 -12.52 -33.58 39.48
CA LEU A 13 -12.19 -33.51 38.06
C LEU A 13 -11.59 -32.12 37.76
N LEU A 14 -10.30 -32.09 37.43
CA LEU A 14 -9.64 -30.89 36.89
C LEU A 14 -10.06 -30.73 35.42
N VAL A 15 -11.00 -29.82 35.15
CA VAL A 15 -11.28 -29.34 33.79
C VAL A 15 -10.16 -28.38 33.40
N ALA A 16 -9.23 -28.86 32.58
CA ALA A 16 -8.22 -27.99 31.97
C ALA A 16 -8.93 -26.98 31.04
N PRO A 17 -8.70 -25.66 31.20
CA PRO A 17 -9.21 -24.70 30.26
C PRO A 17 -8.52 -24.94 28.90
N MET A 18 -9.33 -25.25 27.88
CA MET A 18 -8.88 -25.19 26.49
C MET A 18 -8.56 -23.72 26.19
N LEU A 19 -7.28 -23.36 26.28
CA LEU A 19 -6.79 -22.09 25.80
C LEU A 19 -7.12 -22.00 24.30
N PRO A 20 -7.70 -20.89 23.81
CA PRO A 20 -7.89 -20.70 22.39
C PRO A 20 -6.53 -20.76 21.71
N ARG A 21 -6.42 -21.67 20.73
CA ARG A 21 -5.32 -21.71 19.79
C ARG A 21 -5.33 -20.37 19.06
N GLU A 22 -4.35 -19.51 19.33
CA GLU A 22 -4.21 -18.25 18.61
C GLU A 22 -4.18 -18.58 17.11
N VAL A 23 -5.22 -18.14 16.41
CA VAL A 23 -5.27 -18.15 14.96
C VAL A 23 -4.24 -17.11 14.54
N ARG A 24 -3.01 -17.56 14.28
CA ARG A 24 -1.98 -16.75 13.65
C ARG A 24 -2.54 -16.33 12.30
N ALA A 25 -2.95 -15.06 12.20
CA ALA A 25 -3.42 -14.47 10.97
C ALA A 25 -2.34 -14.72 9.90
N CYS A 26 -2.76 -15.24 8.75
CA CYS A 26 -1.88 -15.40 7.58
C CYS A 26 -1.70 -14.06 6.85
N ASP A 27 -1.78 -12.93 7.55
CA ASP A 27 -1.51 -11.60 7.00
C ASP A 27 -0.01 -11.35 6.81
N GLY A 28 0.86 -12.31 7.19
CA GLY A 28 2.24 -12.38 6.75
C GLY A 28 3.12 -11.23 7.24
N ARG A 29 2.63 -10.45 8.21
CA ARG A 29 3.40 -9.39 8.88
C ARG A 29 3.83 -9.87 10.25
N ASP A 30 4.70 -10.89 10.25
CA ASP A 30 5.61 -11.07 11.38
C ASP A 30 6.44 -9.78 11.46
N GLY A 31 6.24 -9.01 12.53
CA GLY A 31 6.78 -7.66 12.75
C GLY A 31 8.31 -7.58 12.92
N THR A 32 9.08 -8.25 12.06
CA THR A 32 10.54 -8.27 12.07
C THR A 32 11.18 -7.98 10.71
N ALA A 33 10.41 -7.70 9.65
CA ALA A 33 11.01 -7.33 8.36
C ALA A 33 11.42 -5.84 8.32
N GLU A 34 12.49 -5.49 9.05
CA GLU A 34 13.31 -4.30 8.75
C GLU A 34 14.07 -4.44 7.41
N ALA A 35 13.88 -5.54 6.68
CA ALA A 35 14.60 -5.85 5.47
C ALA A 35 13.87 -5.26 4.25
N CYS A 36 14.46 -4.21 3.67
CA CYS A 36 14.11 -3.74 2.34
C CYS A 36 14.70 -4.70 1.29
N GLU A 37 13.97 -5.75 0.90
CA GLU A 37 14.51 -6.73 -0.06
C GLU A 37 14.68 -6.15 -1.47
N ARG A 38 13.74 -5.29 -1.87
CA ARG A 38 13.77 -4.55 -3.12
C ARG A 38 13.21 -3.15 -2.90
N LEU A 39 13.84 -2.17 -3.55
CA LEU A 39 13.36 -0.80 -3.56
C LEU A 39 12.60 -0.54 -4.86
N VAL A 40 11.38 -0.03 -4.76
CA VAL A 40 10.66 0.58 -5.89
C VAL A 40 10.85 2.08 -5.80
N ALA A 41 11.47 2.66 -6.81
CA ALA A 41 11.63 4.09 -6.98
C ALA A 41 10.99 4.53 -8.30
N ARG A 42 10.08 5.50 -8.24
CA ARG A 42 9.37 6.02 -9.42
C ARG A 42 9.50 7.52 -9.49
N ILE A 43 9.58 8.04 -10.71
CA ILE A 43 9.55 9.46 -11.04
C ILE A 43 8.28 9.70 -11.86
N GLY A 44 7.40 10.57 -11.37
CA GLY A 44 6.18 10.99 -12.07
C GLY A 44 6.48 11.89 -13.26
N ARG A 45 5.72 11.74 -14.35
CA ARG A 45 5.87 12.44 -15.64
C ARG A 45 7.31 12.39 -16.17
N ASN A 46 7.99 11.28 -15.93
CA ASN A 46 9.39 11.12 -16.28
C ASN A 46 9.59 11.20 -17.81
N HIS A 47 10.51 12.06 -18.24
CA HIS A 47 10.86 12.26 -19.65
C HIS A 47 12.38 12.13 -19.90
N GLY A 48 13.08 11.35 -19.05
CA GLY A 48 14.51 11.06 -19.22
C GLY A 48 15.33 11.15 -17.93
N HIS A 49 14.69 11.44 -16.81
CA HIS A 49 15.33 11.47 -15.49
C HIS A 49 15.61 10.06 -14.96
N VAL A 50 16.60 9.97 -14.09
CA VAL A 50 16.99 8.75 -13.38
C VAL A 50 16.99 9.01 -11.88
N PHE A 51 16.68 8.01 -11.07
CA PHE A 51 16.81 8.11 -9.62
C PHE A 51 17.76 7.01 -9.12
N PRO A 52 19.07 7.30 -8.99
CA PRO A 52 20.08 6.29 -8.67
C PRO A 52 20.13 6.00 -7.16
N ILE A 53 18.97 5.72 -6.58
CA ILE A 53 18.80 5.32 -5.19
C ILE A 53 18.77 3.80 -5.08
N GLY A 54 19.44 3.24 -4.07
CA GLY A 54 19.50 1.80 -3.86
C GLY A 54 19.02 1.36 -2.48
N VAL A 55 18.83 0.05 -2.31
CA VAL A 55 18.56 -0.57 -1.00
C VAL A 55 19.63 -0.21 0.03
N ALA A 56 20.90 -0.12 -0.39
CA ALA A 56 22.00 0.27 0.50
C ALA A 56 21.80 1.65 1.13
N ASP A 57 21.26 2.62 0.39
CA ASP A 57 20.97 3.96 0.91
C ASP A 57 19.84 3.90 1.95
N VAL A 58 18.81 3.09 1.68
CA VAL A 58 17.69 2.86 2.60
C VAL A 58 18.15 2.23 3.91
N MET A 59 19.04 1.23 3.84
CA MET A 59 19.59 0.58 5.02
C MET A 59 20.56 1.48 5.79
N ALA A 60 21.30 2.34 5.10
CA ALA A 60 22.15 3.34 5.74
C ALA A 60 21.31 4.36 6.53
N GLY A 61 20.15 4.76 6.00
CA GLY A 61 19.23 5.68 6.68
C GLY A 61 19.82 7.08 6.91
N VAL A 62 20.82 7.47 6.12
CA VAL A 62 21.48 8.77 6.20
C VAL A 62 20.90 9.67 5.12
N GLU A 63 20.56 10.90 5.50
CA GLU A 63 20.07 11.91 4.56
C GLU A 63 21.01 12.06 3.35
N LYS A 64 20.43 12.08 2.14
CA LYS A 64 21.19 12.18 0.90
C LYS A 64 20.42 12.93 -0.17
N THR A 65 21.12 13.81 -0.88
CA THR A 65 20.60 14.48 -2.07
C THR A 65 21.04 13.74 -3.33
N TYR A 66 20.10 13.49 -4.24
CA TYR A 66 20.33 12.79 -5.50
C TYR A 66 20.12 13.74 -6.67
N ASP A 67 21.03 13.65 -7.65
CA ASP A 67 20.86 14.28 -8.96
C ASP A 67 20.01 13.37 -9.85
N LEU A 68 18.92 13.92 -10.39
CA LEU A 68 17.95 13.22 -11.20
C LEU A 68 18.15 13.42 -12.71
N THR A 69 19.14 14.20 -13.14
CA THR A 69 19.28 14.68 -14.53
C THR A 69 19.09 13.59 -15.58
N GLY A 70 19.80 12.47 -15.47
CA GLY A 70 19.74 11.41 -16.47
C GLY A 70 20.03 11.95 -17.87
N THR A 71 19.12 11.68 -18.81
CA THR A 71 19.18 12.14 -20.21
C THR A 71 18.20 13.28 -20.53
N SER A 72 17.54 13.89 -19.53
CA SER A 72 16.48 14.89 -19.75
C SER A 72 16.97 16.22 -20.36
N GLY A 73 18.26 16.54 -20.19
CA GLY A 73 18.84 17.81 -20.61
C GLY A 73 18.72 18.95 -19.59
N HIS A 74 18.05 18.76 -18.45
CA HIS A 74 18.06 19.70 -17.31
C HIS A 74 18.09 18.98 -15.97
N LYS A 75 18.56 19.68 -14.94
CA LYS A 75 18.74 19.10 -13.61
C LYS A 75 17.45 19.10 -12.80
N HIS A 76 17.34 18.13 -11.92
CA HIS A 76 16.50 18.18 -10.73
C HIS A 76 17.24 17.49 -9.60
N LEU A 77 17.04 17.96 -8.38
CA LEU A 77 17.58 17.33 -7.18
C LEU A 77 16.44 16.84 -6.31
N VAL A 78 16.66 15.76 -5.56
CA VAL A 78 15.76 15.32 -4.50
C VAL A 78 16.58 15.01 -3.25
N THR A 79 16.16 15.55 -2.11
CA THR A 79 16.72 15.15 -0.81
C THR A 79 15.80 14.11 -0.19
N VAL A 80 16.37 12.96 0.17
CA VAL A 80 15.70 11.92 0.96
C VAL A 80 16.25 12.02 2.37
N THR A 81 15.42 12.33 3.35
CA THR A 81 15.84 12.52 4.74
C THR A 81 16.05 11.19 5.45
N ALA A 82 16.72 11.22 6.60
CA ALA A 82 16.84 10.03 7.46
C ALA A 82 15.46 9.48 7.90
N ASN A 83 14.49 10.38 8.12
CA ASN A 83 13.13 9.98 8.48
C ASN A 83 12.39 9.33 7.30
N ASP A 84 12.60 9.82 6.07
CA ASP A 84 12.03 9.19 4.88
C ASP A 84 12.51 7.74 4.72
N PHE A 85 13.81 7.50 4.93
CA PHE A 85 14.36 6.15 4.91
C PHE A 85 13.78 5.26 6.01
N LEU A 86 13.54 5.81 7.21
CA LEU A 86 12.87 5.08 8.30
C LEU A 86 11.45 4.65 7.89
N LEU A 87 10.67 5.54 7.27
CA LEU A 87 9.32 5.23 6.80
C LEU A 87 9.35 4.17 5.69
N VAL A 88 10.26 4.33 4.72
CA VAL A 88 10.44 3.36 3.63
C VAL A 88 10.81 1.97 4.18
N ARG A 89 11.69 1.88 5.20
CA ARG A 89 12.02 0.62 5.88
C ARG A 89 10.84 -0.04 6.60
N ARG A 90 9.85 0.74 7.03
CA ARG A 90 8.60 0.23 7.62
C ARG A 90 7.60 -0.25 6.57
N GLY A 91 7.99 -0.24 5.29
CA GLY A 91 7.11 -0.55 4.16
C GLY A 91 6.12 0.56 3.87
N GLU A 92 6.33 1.76 4.40
CA GLU A 92 5.50 2.92 4.07
C GLU A 92 5.91 3.50 2.72
N ARG A 93 4.92 4.07 2.03
CA ARG A 93 5.13 4.77 0.77
C ARG A 93 5.47 6.22 1.03
N VAL A 94 6.69 6.62 0.71
CA VAL A 94 7.15 8.01 0.82
C VAL A 94 7.02 8.70 -0.53
N ARG A 95 6.56 9.96 -0.50
CA ARG A 95 6.41 10.82 -1.67
C ARG A 95 7.23 12.09 -1.50
N LEU A 96 8.05 12.41 -2.50
CA LEU A 96 9.00 13.52 -2.42
C LEU A 96 8.85 14.44 -3.64
N PRO A 97 8.87 15.77 -3.46
CA PRO A 97 9.07 16.69 -4.58
C PRO A 97 10.57 16.76 -4.93
N SER A 98 10.87 16.93 -6.22
CA SER A 98 12.19 17.41 -6.65
C SER A 98 12.32 18.93 -6.51
N THR A 99 13.53 19.47 -6.68
CA THR A 99 13.74 20.90 -6.92
C THR A 99 13.02 21.36 -8.18
N LYS A 100 12.65 22.64 -8.21
CA LYS A 100 12.06 23.29 -9.38
C LYS A 100 13.16 23.87 -10.26
N GLU A 101 13.60 23.07 -11.21
CA GLU A 101 14.60 23.42 -12.22
C GLU A 101 14.02 23.07 -13.61
N GLY A 102 14.49 23.69 -14.69
CA GLY A 102 13.87 23.46 -16.02
C GLY A 102 12.38 23.85 -16.11
N GLY A 103 11.89 24.69 -15.20
CA GLY A 103 10.52 25.23 -15.21
C GLY A 103 9.44 24.35 -14.56
N HIS A 104 9.76 23.14 -14.09
CA HIS A 104 8.78 22.25 -13.44
C HIS A 104 9.40 21.46 -12.27
N ILE A 105 8.62 20.55 -11.66
CA ILE A 105 9.09 19.59 -10.66
C ILE A 105 8.69 18.18 -11.10
N HIS A 106 9.37 17.18 -10.55
CA HIS A 106 8.88 15.81 -10.52
C HIS A 106 8.42 15.44 -9.11
N ARG A 107 7.48 14.50 -9.06
CA ARG A 107 7.12 13.80 -7.84
C ARG A 107 7.76 12.43 -7.88
N LEU A 108 8.32 12.03 -6.75
CA LEU A 108 8.96 10.74 -6.60
C LEU A 108 8.21 9.91 -5.60
N MET A 109 8.20 8.60 -5.80
CA MET A 109 7.65 7.64 -4.85
C MET A 109 8.70 6.59 -4.53
N LEU A 110 8.87 6.32 -3.23
CA LEU A 110 9.75 5.31 -2.68
C LEU A 110 8.95 4.34 -1.81
N GLU A 111 9.18 3.04 -2.00
CA GLU A 111 8.58 1.98 -1.19
C GLU A 111 9.53 0.76 -1.16
N CYS A 112 9.77 0.21 0.02
CA CYS A 112 10.38 -1.12 0.15
C CYS A 112 9.34 -2.19 -0.03
N VAL A 113 9.70 -3.20 -0.81
CA VAL A 113 8.78 -4.23 -1.25
C VAL A 113 9.48 -5.58 -1.19
N PRO A 114 8.73 -6.69 -1.02
CA PRO A 114 9.32 -8.02 -1.11
C PRO A 114 9.88 -8.30 -2.52
N LEU A 115 10.78 -9.26 -2.63
CA LEU A 115 11.33 -9.69 -3.93
C LEU A 115 10.23 -10.11 -4.91
N VAL A 116 9.20 -10.78 -4.39
CA VAL A 116 8.03 -11.21 -5.16
C VAL A 116 6.84 -10.34 -4.74
N ASP A 117 6.17 -9.71 -5.70
CA ASP A 117 5.02 -8.86 -5.37
C ASP A 117 3.90 -9.69 -4.71
N PRO A 118 3.46 -9.33 -3.48
CA PRO A 118 2.36 -10.02 -2.84
C PRO A 118 1.04 -9.73 -3.57
N PRO A 119 0.01 -10.58 -3.42
CA PRO A 119 -1.31 -10.35 -4.03
C PRO A 119 -1.93 -8.98 -3.72
N SER A 120 -1.57 -8.38 -2.58
CA SER A 120 -2.01 -7.04 -2.18
C SER A 120 -1.44 -5.90 -3.03
N ARG A 121 -0.42 -6.16 -3.86
CA ARG A 121 0.20 -5.19 -4.77
C ARG A 121 -0.08 -5.48 -6.24
N ILE A 122 -0.92 -6.47 -6.52
CA ILE A 122 -1.35 -6.81 -7.89
C ILE A 122 -2.70 -6.16 -8.13
N ASN A 123 -2.74 -5.22 -9.06
CA ASN A 123 -4.00 -4.65 -9.52
C ASN A 123 -4.69 -5.64 -10.47
N VAL A 124 -5.94 -5.99 -10.17
CA VAL A 124 -6.73 -6.90 -10.99
C VAL A 124 -7.73 -6.18 -11.90
N CYS A 125 -7.75 -4.85 -11.84
CA CYS A 125 -8.61 -4.01 -12.67
C CYS A 125 -7.78 -3.10 -13.58
N ASP A 126 -8.28 -2.84 -14.77
CA ASP A 126 -7.85 -1.69 -15.58
C ASP A 126 -8.50 -0.44 -14.96
N ILE A 127 -7.66 0.51 -14.55
CA ILE A 127 -8.09 1.74 -13.87
C ILE A 127 -7.62 2.92 -14.68
N GLN A 128 -8.55 3.82 -15.00
CA GLN A 128 -8.28 5.11 -15.61
C GLN A 128 -8.81 6.22 -14.71
N VAL A 129 -7.93 7.09 -14.24
CA VAL A 129 -8.31 8.31 -13.56
C VAL A 129 -8.28 9.45 -14.58
N GLY A 130 -9.39 10.15 -14.77
CA GLY A 130 -9.48 11.29 -15.67
C GLY A 130 -8.61 12.46 -15.20
N GLY A 131 -8.25 13.37 -16.11
CA GLY A 131 -7.35 14.49 -15.80
C GLY A 131 -5.91 14.25 -16.24
N LYS A 132 -4.99 15.15 -15.85
CA LYS A 132 -3.55 15.07 -16.19
C LYS A 132 -2.68 14.64 -15.02
N ASP A 133 -3.29 14.43 -13.87
CA ASP A 133 -2.61 14.11 -12.62
C ASP A 133 -2.39 12.60 -12.51
N GLU A 134 -1.24 12.21 -11.97
CA GLU A 134 -0.80 10.80 -11.93
C GLU A 134 -1.36 10.06 -10.71
N HIS A 135 -2.68 10.10 -10.57
CA HIS A 135 -3.40 9.32 -9.59
C HIS A 135 -3.32 7.82 -9.90
N GLU A 136 -3.13 7.01 -8.87
CA GLU A 136 -3.13 5.56 -8.98
C GLU A 136 -3.60 4.93 -7.67
N PHE A 137 -4.19 3.76 -7.80
CA PHE A 137 -4.52 2.88 -6.69
C PHE A 137 -4.60 1.45 -7.19
N ILE A 138 -4.70 0.52 -6.25
CA ILE A 138 -4.73 -0.92 -6.53
C ILE A 138 -6.05 -1.45 -5.98
N ILE A 139 -6.83 -2.10 -6.83
CA ILE A 139 -7.92 -2.97 -6.40
C ILE A 139 -7.38 -4.39 -6.47
N THR A 140 -7.33 -5.08 -5.34
CA THR A 140 -6.73 -6.42 -5.24
C THR A 140 -7.77 -7.51 -5.54
N ALA A 141 -7.30 -8.73 -5.80
CA ALA A 141 -8.18 -9.90 -5.90
C ALA A 141 -8.99 -10.11 -4.60
N ALA A 142 -8.40 -9.83 -3.44
CA ALA A 142 -9.06 -9.95 -2.15
C ALA A 142 -10.21 -8.93 -2.01
N ASP A 143 -10.01 -7.70 -2.47
CA ASP A 143 -11.04 -6.67 -2.46
C ASP A 143 -12.24 -7.07 -3.35
N MET A 144 -11.94 -7.55 -4.57
CA MET A 144 -12.95 -8.07 -5.51
C MET A 144 -13.72 -9.27 -4.95
N ALA A 145 -13.07 -10.14 -4.18
CA ALA A 145 -13.70 -11.30 -3.55
C ALA A 145 -14.56 -10.92 -2.33
N ALA A 146 -14.08 -9.99 -1.51
CA ALA A 146 -14.77 -9.56 -0.29
C ALA A 146 -16.06 -8.79 -0.60
N LYS A 147 -16.07 -7.96 -1.64
CA LYS A 147 -17.23 -7.15 -2.08
C LYS A 147 -17.82 -6.31 -0.94
N VAL A 148 -16.95 -5.79 -0.07
CA VAL A 148 -17.30 -4.91 1.04
C VAL A 148 -17.06 -3.46 0.65
N GLU A 149 -17.79 -2.53 1.26
CA GLU A 149 -17.51 -1.12 1.05
C GLU A 149 -16.07 -0.78 1.44
N LYS A 150 -15.36 -0.07 0.57
CA LYS A 150 -13.96 0.28 0.79
C LYS A 150 -13.62 1.61 0.14
N THR A 151 -12.94 2.46 0.91
CA THR A 151 -12.38 3.72 0.43
C THR A 151 -10.90 3.54 0.12
N TYR A 152 -10.48 3.98 -1.07
CA TYR A 152 -9.10 3.93 -1.55
C TYR A 152 -8.54 5.35 -1.62
N ASP A 153 -7.34 5.54 -1.09
CA ASP A 153 -6.48 6.66 -1.47
C ASP A 153 -6.03 6.47 -2.92
N ILE A 154 -6.24 7.50 -3.76
CA ILE A 154 -5.83 7.49 -5.16
C ILE A 154 -4.68 8.47 -5.44
N HIS A 155 -4.03 9.03 -4.42
CA HIS A 155 -3.00 10.04 -4.57
C HIS A 155 -1.90 9.64 -5.56
N GLY A 156 -1.39 8.41 -5.49
CA GLY A 156 -0.40 7.95 -6.45
C GLY A 156 0.86 8.83 -6.50
N LEU A 157 1.19 9.35 -7.68
CA LEU A 157 2.25 10.33 -7.94
C LEU A 157 1.71 11.76 -8.18
N ALA A 158 0.41 11.98 -8.02
CA ALA A 158 -0.20 13.31 -8.15
C ALA A 158 0.36 14.30 -7.11
N ASN A 159 0.09 15.59 -7.32
CA ASN A 159 0.51 16.66 -6.40
C ASN A 159 -0.41 16.85 -5.19
N HIS A 160 -1.61 16.27 -5.21
CA HIS A 160 -2.60 16.35 -4.14
C HIS A 160 -3.32 14.99 -3.98
N PRO A 161 -3.90 14.71 -2.80
CA PRO A 161 -4.61 13.46 -2.57
C PRO A 161 -6.06 13.55 -3.05
N HIS A 162 -6.62 12.38 -3.36
CA HIS A 162 -8.05 12.16 -3.52
C HIS A 162 -8.39 10.78 -2.99
N ALA A 163 -9.67 10.53 -2.76
CA ALA A 163 -10.16 9.20 -2.41
C ALA A 163 -11.37 8.81 -3.27
N VAL A 164 -11.57 7.50 -3.44
CA VAL A 164 -12.78 6.93 -4.05
C VAL A 164 -13.34 5.85 -3.14
N THR A 165 -14.67 5.79 -3.02
CA THR A 165 -15.35 4.75 -2.23
C THR A 165 -16.10 3.83 -3.18
N PHE A 166 -15.79 2.54 -3.11
CA PHE A 166 -16.51 1.48 -3.82
C PHE A 166 -17.48 0.80 -2.87
N THR A 167 -18.71 0.61 -3.30
CA THR A 167 -19.75 -0.11 -2.59
C THR A 167 -19.75 -1.60 -3.00
N PRO A 168 -20.42 -2.47 -2.23
CA PRO A 168 -20.67 -3.86 -2.65
C PRO A 168 -21.35 -3.98 -4.03
N ALA A 169 -22.16 -3.00 -4.42
CA ALA A 169 -22.83 -3.01 -5.72
C ALA A 169 -21.82 -2.81 -6.85
N ASP A 170 -20.89 -1.87 -6.70
CA ASP A 170 -19.85 -1.59 -7.70
C ASP A 170 -18.99 -2.82 -7.97
N PHE A 171 -18.57 -3.55 -6.92
CA PHE A 171 -17.81 -4.80 -7.10
C PHE A 171 -18.60 -5.88 -7.84
N ARG A 172 -19.91 -5.98 -7.62
CA ARG A 172 -20.77 -6.91 -8.38
C ARG A 172 -20.90 -6.49 -9.84
N GLU A 173 -20.95 -5.19 -10.14
CA GLU A 173 -20.99 -4.70 -11.52
C GLU A 173 -19.68 -5.03 -12.25
N LEU A 174 -18.54 -4.79 -11.60
CA LEU A 174 -17.21 -5.15 -12.11
C LEU A 174 -17.09 -6.66 -12.40
N GLU A 175 -17.54 -7.52 -11.48
CA GLU A 175 -17.50 -8.98 -11.67
C GLU A 175 -18.39 -9.46 -12.83
N ASN A 176 -19.49 -8.75 -13.08
CA ASN A 176 -20.37 -8.97 -14.23
C ASN A 176 -19.82 -8.38 -15.53
N GLY A 177 -18.58 -7.89 -15.55
CA GLY A 177 -17.90 -7.37 -16.73
C GLY A 177 -18.32 -5.96 -17.12
N LYS A 178 -19.10 -5.26 -16.28
CA LYS A 178 -19.43 -3.86 -16.52
C LYS A 178 -18.27 -2.95 -16.11
N GLN A 179 -18.21 -1.78 -16.72
CA GLN A 179 -17.33 -0.69 -16.28
C GLN A 179 -18.05 0.12 -15.20
N VAL A 180 -17.36 0.40 -14.11
CA VAL A 180 -17.83 1.30 -13.05
C VAL A 180 -17.19 2.68 -13.24
N SER A 181 -17.95 3.75 -12.99
CA SER A 181 -17.50 5.14 -13.04
C SER A 181 -17.82 5.81 -11.71
N ILE A 182 -16.80 6.25 -10.98
CA ILE A 182 -16.94 6.88 -9.65
C ILE A 182 -16.29 8.26 -9.68
N GLN A 183 -16.94 9.24 -9.07
CA GLN A 183 -16.32 10.55 -8.82
C GLN A 183 -15.49 10.48 -7.53
N SER A 184 -14.26 10.99 -7.58
CA SER A 184 -13.40 11.08 -6.40
C SER A 184 -13.91 12.14 -5.41
N SER A 185 -13.38 12.12 -4.19
CA SER A 185 -13.51 13.22 -3.24
C SER A 185 -13.07 14.54 -3.87
N VAL A 186 -13.66 15.65 -3.44
CA VAL A 186 -13.19 16.98 -3.82
C VAL A 186 -12.02 17.35 -2.92
N THR A 187 -10.89 17.70 -3.51
CA THR A 187 -9.69 18.14 -2.81
C THR A 187 -9.03 19.22 -3.65
N GLU A 188 -8.53 20.28 -3.00
CA GLU A 188 -7.97 21.45 -3.68
C GLU A 188 -8.90 22.12 -4.73
N GLY A 189 -10.21 21.92 -4.61
CA GLY A 189 -11.21 22.59 -5.43
C GLY A 189 -11.62 21.83 -6.70
N HIS A 190 -11.08 20.63 -6.95
CA HIS A 190 -11.54 19.77 -8.06
C HIS A 190 -11.70 18.31 -7.64
N SER A 191 -12.15 17.47 -8.58
CA SER A 191 -12.32 16.02 -8.44
C SER A 191 -12.06 15.35 -9.80
N HIS A 192 -11.90 14.04 -9.79
CA HIS A 192 -11.69 13.24 -11.00
C HIS A 192 -12.81 12.22 -11.16
N PHE A 193 -13.13 11.89 -12.42
CA PHE A 193 -13.87 10.68 -12.73
C PHE A 193 -12.90 9.51 -12.86
N VAL A 194 -13.18 8.42 -12.16
CA VAL A 194 -12.40 7.19 -12.15
C VAL A 194 -13.21 6.10 -12.83
N TYR A 195 -12.67 5.58 -13.92
CA TYR A 195 -13.25 4.49 -14.70
C TYR A 195 -12.50 3.20 -14.37
N VAL A 196 -13.24 2.16 -13.98
CA VAL A 196 -12.67 0.88 -13.58
C VAL A 196 -13.33 -0.24 -14.34
N LYS A 197 -12.52 -1.14 -14.89
CA LYS A 197 -12.96 -2.37 -15.54
C LYS A 197 -12.21 -3.55 -14.94
N TYR A 198 -12.93 -4.62 -14.60
CA TYR A 198 -12.28 -5.82 -14.06
C TYR A 198 -11.62 -6.62 -15.17
N SER A 199 -10.31 -6.73 -15.11
CA SER A 199 -9.48 -7.43 -16.10
C SER A 199 -9.37 -8.87 -15.68
N ARG A 200 -10.43 -9.66 -15.87
CA ARG A 200 -10.32 -11.12 -15.75
C ARG A 200 -9.22 -11.59 -16.69
N LYS A 201 -8.02 -11.83 -16.15
CA LYS A 201 -7.01 -12.63 -16.83
C LYS A 201 -7.56 -14.05 -16.81
N SER A 202 -8.15 -14.43 -17.95
CA SER A 202 -8.55 -15.81 -18.26
C SER A 202 -7.37 -16.77 -18.14
#